data_AF-Q8PV09-F1
#
_entry.id   AF-Q8PV09-F1
#
_cell.length_a   1.000
_cell.length_b   1.000
_cell.length_c   1.000
_cell.angle_alpha   90.00
_cell.angle_beta   90.00
_cell.angle_gamma   90.00
#
_symmetry.space_group_name_H-M   'P 1'
#
loop_
_entity.id
_entity.type
_entity.pdbx_description
1 polymer ?
#
loop_
_entity_poly.entity_id
_entity_poly.type
_entity_poly.pdbx_seq_one_letter_code
_entity_poly.pdbx_strand_id
1 'polypeptide(L)'
;MLKSKKRLLNPDYLFVTQDESSFYLDSNRSKCWAIKGSKPIKFISGSKTKINIGGFYTENRDFYWYDLGIKKNTDSFLKSLIKLKKDIGRKIFLLLDRGLSSKI
;
A
#
# COMPACT_ATOMS: atom_id res chain seq x y z
N MET A 1 20.79 -14.49 20.27
CA MET A 1 19.39 -14.02 20.32
C MET A 1 18.52 -15.04 19.60
N LEU A 2 17.92 -15.97 20.34
CA LEU A 2 17.05 -17.01 19.76
C LEU A 2 15.80 -16.32 19.18
N LYS A 3 15.66 -16.31 17.85
CA LYS A 3 14.39 -15.92 17.21
C LYS A 3 13.34 -16.90 17.72
N SER A 4 12.50 -16.44 18.64
CA SER A 4 11.27 -17.14 19.03
C SER A 4 10.57 -17.55 17.73
N LYS A 5 10.37 -18.86 17.52
CA LYS A 5 9.68 -19.36 16.33
C LYS A 5 8.28 -18.74 16.34
N LYS A 6 8.03 -17.81 15.42
CA LYS A 6 6.72 -17.16 15.28
C LYS A 6 5.67 -18.26 15.12
N ARG A 7 4.72 -18.29 16.04
CA ARG A 7 3.67 -19.32 16.08
C ARG A 7 2.66 -19.02 14.98
N LEU A 8 2.63 -19.89 13.98
CA LEU A 8 1.62 -19.85 12.94
C LEU A 8 0.24 -20.15 13.53
N LEU A 9 -0.80 -19.53 12.98
CA LEU A 9 -2.19 -19.89 13.32
C LEU A 9 -2.56 -21.24 12.71
N ASN A 10 -1.97 -21.59 11.56
CA ASN A 10 -2.15 -22.87 10.88
C ASN A 10 -0.80 -23.44 10.38
N PRO A 11 -0.51 -24.74 10.56
CA PRO A 11 0.74 -25.34 10.11
C PRO A 11 0.86 -25.46 8.57
N ASP A 12 -0.25 -25.55 7.85
CA ASP A 12 -0.27 -25.87 6.41
C ASP A 12 -0.33 -24.62 5.52
N TYR A 13 -0.90 -23.53 6.04
CA TYR A 13 -1.14 -22.30 5.30
C TYR A 13 -0.70 -21.08 6.11
N LEU A 14 -0.15 -20.07 5.44
CA LEU A 14 0.07 -18.75 6.01
C LEU A 14 -1.07 -17.82 5.59
N PHE A 15 -1.72 -17.16 6.55
CA PHE A 15 -2.65 -16.08 6.24
C PHE A 15 -1.91 -14.81 5.85
N VAL A 16 -2.29 -14.26 4.70
CA VAL A 16 -1.74 -13.03 4.14
C VAL A 16 -2.87 -12.12 3.71
N THR A 17 -2.87 -10.89 4.19
CA THR A 17 -3.76 -9.83 3.70
C THR A 17 -2.99 -8.95 2.73
N GLN A 18 -3.63 -8.49 1.66
CA GLN A 18 -3.06 -7.54 0.73
C GLN A 18 -3.97 -6.32 0.57
N ASP A 19 -3.34 -5.16 0.57
CA ASP A 19 -4.02 -3.90 0.28
C ASP A 19 -3.09 -2.94 -0.47
N GLU A 20 -3.66 -1.88 -1.03
CA GLU A 20 -2.97 -0.85 -1.78
C GLU A 20 -3.33 0.53 -1.24
N SER A 21 -2.33 1.38 -1.08
CA SER A 21 -2.53 2.75 -0.64
C SER A 21 -1.80 3.76 -1.52
N SER A 22 -2.34 4.97 -1.58
CA SER A 22 -1.80 6.10 -2.33
C SER A 22 -1.35 7.18 -1.36
N PHE A 23 -0.08 7.58 -1.45
CA PHE A 23 0.51 8.61 -0.62
C PHE A 23 0.85 9.83 -1.48
N TYR A 24 0.39 11.01 -1.05
CA TYR A 24 0.82 12.27 -1.66
C TYR A 24 2.16 12.67 -1.08
N LEU A 25 3.10 13.07 -1.95
CA LEU A 25 4.45 13.45 -1.53
C LEU A 25 4.43 14.73 -0.68
N ASP A 26 3.54 15.66 -1.03
CA ASP A 26 3.40 16.94 -0.35
C ASP A 26 2.16 17.00 0.52
N SER A 27 2.30 17.55 1.72
CA SER A 27 1.17 17.89 2.57
C SER A 27 0.35 18.99 1.90
N ASN A 28 -0.97 18.78 1.75
CA ASN A 28 -1.88 19.86 1.38
C ASN A 28 -1.83 20.96 2.45
N ARG A 29 -1.19 22.08 2.15
CA ARG A 29 -1.24 23.28 2.99
C ARG A 29 -2.03 24.35 2.25
N SER A 30 -3.13 24.75 2.85
CA SER A 30 -3.90 25.91 2.42
C SER A 30 -3.59 27.08 3.35
N LYS A 31 -3.10 28.18 2.79
CA LYS A 31 -3.03 29.47 3.48
C LYS A 31 -3.92 30.45 2.73
N CYS A 32 -4.71 31.20 3.49
CA CYS A 32 -5.58 32.24 2.93
C CYS A 32 -5.35 33.52 3.71
N TRP A 33 -5.17 34.62 3.01
CA TRP A 33 -5.21 35.95 3.62
C TRP A 33 -6.10 36.86 2.77
N ALA A 34 -6.79 37.77 3.45
CA ALA A 34 -7.68 38.74 2.84
C ALA A 34 -7.65 40.02 3.66
N ILE A 35 -7.70 41.16 2.96
CA ILE A 35 -7.99 42.46 3.57
C ILE A 35 -9.52 42.61 3.53
N LYS A 36 -10.13 43.19 4.57
CA LYS A 36 -11.59 43.37 4.64
C LYS A 36 -12.07 44.14 3.39
N GLY A 37 -12.99 43.55 2.63
CA GLY A 37 -13.48 44.11 1.36
C GLY A 37 -12.69 43.73 0.10
N SER A 38 -11.58 42.97 0.23
CA SER A 38 -10.79 42.50 -0.91
C SER A 38 -11.13 41.05 -1.28
N LYS A 39 -10.77 40.64 -2.51
CA LYS A 39 -10.76 39.22 -2.88
C LYS A 39 -9.70 38.48 -2.05
N PRO A 40 -10.01 37.32 -1.46
CA PRO A 40 -9.03 36.52 -0.72
C PRO A 40 -7.94 35.96 -1.65
N ILE A 41 -6.69 35.99 -1.20
CA ILE A 41 -5.56 35.32 -1.86
C ILE A 41 -5.40 33.94 -1.22
N LYS A 42 -5.54 32.89 -2.05
CA LYS A 42 -5.37 31.49 -1.63
C LYS A 42 -4.05 30.97 -2.14
N PHE A 43 -3.18 30.57 -1.23
CA PHE A 43 -2.03 29.74 -1.53
C PHE A 43 -2.39 28.28 -1.28
N ILE A 44 -2.29 27.47 -2.33
CA ILE A 44 -2.44 26.01 -2.27
C ILE A 44 -1.10 25.43 -2.68
N SER A 45 -0.33 24.89 -1.74
CA SER A 45 0.87 24.10 -2.07
C SER A 45 0.57 22.62 -2.12
N GLY A 46 1.27 21.95 -3.03
CA GLY A 46 1.39 20.49 -3.11
C GLY A 46 1.63 20.09 -4.56
N SER A 47 2.76 19.45 -4.85
CA SER A 47 2.89 18.70 -6.10
C SER A 47 1.79 17.64 -6.05
N LYS A 48 0.96 17.55 -7.09
CA LYS A 48 -0.08 16.49 -7.20
C LYS A 48 0.55 15.09 -7.39
N THR A 49 1.83 14.96 -7.09
CA THR A 49 2.64 13.76 -7.20
C THR A 49 2.20 12.79 -6.12
N LYS A 50 1.89 11.58 -6.55
CA LYS A 50 1.46 10.48 -5.70
C LYS A 50 2.34 9.27 -5.94
N ILE A 51 2.58 8.52 -4.87
CA ILE A 51 3.21 7.21 -4.92
C ILE A 51 2.13 6.20 -4.56
N ASN A 52 1.97 5.16 -5.37
CA ASN A 52 1.06 4.07 -5.06
C ASN A 52 1.89 2.89 -4.58
N ILE A 53 1.54 2.31 -3.44
CA ILE A 53 2.26 1.20 -2.84
C ILE A 53 1.26 0.09 -2.59
N GLY A 54 1.63 -1.13 -2.95
CA GLY A 54 0.94 -2.33 -2.53
C GLY A 54 1.71 -3.01 -1.40
N GLY A 55 1.00 -3.66 -0.50
CA GLY A 55 1.59 -4.34 0.64
C GLY A 55 0.92 -5.66 0.94
N PHE A 56 1.72 -6.66 1.30
CA PHE A 56 1.29 -7.91 1.90
C PHE A 56 1.66 -7.90 3.37
N TYR A 57 0.69 -8.21 4.23
CA TYR A 57 0.88 -8.35 5.65
C TYR A 57 0.55 -9.78 6.07
N THR A 58 1.47 -10.43 6.78
CA THR A 58 1.29 -11.81 7.23
C THR A 58 0.79 -11.86 8.67
N GLU A 59 0.14 -12.96 9.06
CA GLU A 59 -0.25 -13.21 10.46
C GLU A 59 0.94 -13.14 11.44
N ASN A 60 2.15 -13.39 10.93
CA ASN A 60 3.41 -13.32 11.67
C ASN A 60 3.96 -11.90 11.80
N ARG A 61 3.19 -10.88 11.39
CA ARG A 61 3.56 -9.47 11.42
C ARG A 61 4.71 -9.11 10.48
N ASP A 62 4.96 -9.93 9.47
CA ASP A 62 5.90 -9.60 8.41
C ASP A 62 5.20 -8.77 7.35
N PHE A 63 5.87 -7.71 6.88
CA PHE A 63 5.34 -6.80 5.89
C PHE A 63 6.23 -6.77 4.65
N TYR A 64 5.62 -6.98 3.50
CA TYR A 64 6.28 -6.96 2.19
C TYR A 64 5.60 -5.92 1.33
N TRP A 65 6.35 -4.96 0.80
CA TRP A 65 5.79 -3.89 -0.02
C TRP A 65 6.37 -3.92 -1.43
N TYR A 66 5.63 -3.33 -2.36
CA TYR A 66 6.05 -3.15 -3.73
C TYR A 66 5.49 -1.86 -4.32
N ASP A 67 6.24 -1.28 -5.25
CA ASP A 67 5.84 -0.07 -5.94
C ASP A 67 4.84 -0.41 -7.06
N LEU A 68 3.69 0.26 -7.04
CA LEU A 68 2.68 0.18 -8.09
C LEU A 68 2.90 1.24 -9.19
N GLY A 69 3.84 2.17 -9.00
CA GLY A 69 4.12 3.28 -9.90
C GLY A 69 3.07 4.38 -9.82
N ILE A 70 3.08 5.30 -10.79
CA ILE A 70 2.16 6.47 -10.83
C ILE A 70 0.69 6.05 -11.09
N LYS A 71 0.48 4.97 -11.83
CA LYS A 71 -0.82 4.33 -12.07
C LYS A 71 -0.76 2.90 -11.53
N LYS A 72 -1.77 2.50 -10.75
CA LYS A 72 -1.90 1.13 -10.23
C LYS A 72 -1.77 0.12 -11.39
N ASN A 73 -0.75 -0.74 -11.32
CA ASN A 73 -0.42 -1.72 -12.35
C ASN A 73 -0.55 -3.14 -11.80
N THR A 74 -1.36 -3.97 -12.46
CA THR A 74 -1.56 -5.39 -12.15
C THR A 74 -0.28 -6.21 -12.30
N ASP A 75 0.64 -5.84 -13.20
CA ASP A 75 1.90 -6.56 -13.39
C ASP A 75 2.80 -6.48 -12.16
N SER A 76 2.85 -5.30 -11.52
CA SER A 76 3.63 -5.10 -10.29
C SER A 76 3.09 -5.97 -9.16
N PHE A 77 1.77 -6.08 -9.04
CA PHE A 77 1.12 -6.99 -8.08
C PHE A 77 1.48 -8.44 -8.36
N LEU A 78 1.29 -8.93 -9.59
CA LEU A 78 1.55 -10.33 -9.95
C LEU A 78 3.02 -10.72 -9.72
N LYS A 79 3.96 -9.87 -10.15
CA LYS A 79 5.41 -10.09 -9.91
C LYS A 79 5.72 -10.17 -8.43
N SER A 80 5.11 -9.31 -7.62
CA SER A 80 5.33 -9.27 -6.18
C SER A 80 4.69 -10.45 -5.46
N LEU A 81 3.51 -10.89 -5.89
CA LEU A 81 2.85 -12.09 -5.36
C LEU A 81 3.66 -13.37 -5.66
N ILE A 82 4.20 -13.50 -6.87
CA ILE A 82 5.07 -14.63 -7.24
C ILE A 82 6.34 -14.62 -6.39
N LYS A 83 6.96 -13.45 -6.20
CA LYS A 83 8.14 -13.29 -5.34
C LYS A 83 7.83 -13.67 -3.89
N LEU A 84 6.74 -13.13 -3.32
CA LEU A 84 6.28 -13.46 -1.98
C LEU A 84 6.07 -14.97 -1.80
N LYS A 85 5.41 -15.62 -2.77
CA LYS A 85 5.16 -17.07 -2.73
C LYS A 85 6.44 -17.89 -2.74
N LYS A 86 7.45 -17.47 -3.51
CA LYS A 86 8.78 -18.10 -3.56
C LYS A 86 9.51 -17.92 -2.23
N ASP A 87 9.50 -16.70 -1.67
CA ASP A 87 10.19 -16.38 -0.43
C ASP A 87 9.59 -17.09 0.79
N ILE A 88 8.25 -17.23 0.85
CA ILE A 88 7.56 -17.93 1.95
C ILE A 88 7.73 -19.44 1.84
N GLY A 89 7.74 -20.00 0.62
CA GLY A 89 7.91 -21.44 0.39
C GLY A 89 6.76 -22.33 0.92
N ARG A 90 5.61 -21.75 1.29
CA ARG A 90 4.44 -22.47 1.86
C ARG A 90 3.15 -22.08 1.15
N LYS A 91 2.07 -22.83 1.35
CA LYS A 91 0.74 -22.44 0.83
C LYS A 91 0.30 -21.15 1.52
N ILE A 92 -0.37 -20.27 0.78
CA ILE A 92 -0.83 -18.97 1.26
C ILE A 92 -2.35 -18.94 1.15
N PHE A 93 -3.01 -18.50 2.22
CA PHE A 93 -4.41 -18.08 2.17
C PHE A 93 -4.42 -16.55 2.04
N LEU A 94 -4.78 -16.07 0.85
CA LEU A 94 -4.66 -14.66 0.50
C LEU A 94 -6.02 -13.95 0.62
N LEU A 95 -6.12 -13.00 1.54
CA LEU A 95 -7.24 -12.05 1.62
C LEU A 95 -6.93 -10.82 0.77
N LEU A 96 -7.84 -10.51 -0.16
CA LEU A 96 -7.76 -9.41 -1.11
C LEU A 96 -9.13 -8.74 -1.20
N ASP A 97 -9.15 -7.43 -1.43
CA ASP A 97 -10.37 -6.73 -1.82
C ASP A 97 -10.77 -7.08 -3.28
N ARG A 98 -12.07 -7.22 -3.54
CA ARG A 98 -12.63 -7.39 -4.89
C ARG A 98 -12.37 -6.17 -5.79
N GLY A 99 -12.14 -4.99 -5.19
CA GLY A 99 -11.89 -3.74 -5.90
C GLY A 99 -10.72 -3.76 -6.89
N LEU A 100 -9.82 -4.74 -6.82
CA LEU A 100 -8.74 -4.92 -7.78
C LEU A 100 -9.24 -5.22 -9.21
N SER A 101 -10.45 -5.78 -9.37
CA SER A 101 -10.91 -6.39 -10.63
C SER A 101 -11.84 -5.54 -11.51
N SER A 102 -12.29 -4.35 -11.08
CA SER A 102 -13.28 -3.57 -11.88
C SER A 102 -12.66 -2.76 -13.04
N LYS A 103 -11.42 -3.07 -13.43
CA LYS A 103 -10.67 -2.45 -14.53
C LYS A 103 -9.84 -3.46 -15.34
N ILE A 104 -10.23 -4.73 -15.29
CA ILE A 104 -9.72 -5.78 -16.20
C ILE A 104 -10.79 -6.03 -17.25
#